data_AF-A0A352RER7-F1
#
_entry.id   AF-A0A352RER7-F1
#
_cell.length_a   1.000
_cell.length_b   1.000
_cell.length_c   1.000
_cell.angle_alpha   90.00
_cell.angle_beta   90.00
_cell.angle_gamma   90.00
#
_symmetry.space_group_name_H-M   'P 1'
#
loop_
_entity.id
_entity.type
_entity.pdbx_description
1 polymer ?
#
loop_
_entity_poly.entity_id
_entity_poly.type
_entity_poly.pdbx_seq_one_letter_code
_entity_poly.pdbx_strand_id
1 'polypeptide(L)'
;EGEEFGIRLFGLRALNALRLEKNYGSWATEYRLLYGPLEAGLSPFVALNKDADFIGKDAAIQEKSDGGILRLCTFVVEAKDADVIGDEPIWFGNEVKGWVTSGGFAHNSGVSVAMGYVSKEIADEKQGWFVEILGERYPATLQTEPLFDPKGEIMRG
;
A
#
# COMPACT_ATOMS: atom_id res chain seq x y z
N GLU A 1 -15.86 7.75 -30.99
CA GLU A 1 -16.94 7.44 -30.03
C GLU A 1 -16.45 7.81 -28.62
N GLY A 2 -17.26 8.47 -27.78
CA GLY A 2 -16.87 8.90 -26.42
C GLY A 2 -17.00 10.40 -26.11
N GLU A 3 -17.18 11.26 -27.12
CA GLU A 3 -17.32 12.71 -26.93
C GLU A 3 -18.59 13.09 -26.13
N GLU A 4 -19.71 12.43 -26.40
CA GLU A 4 -20.98 12.63 -25.68
C GLU A 4 -20.89 12.31 -24.18
N PHE A 5 -19.95 11.46 -23.79
CA PHE A 5 -19.66 11.11 -22.40
C PHE A 5 -18.54 11.96 -21.80
N GLY A 6 -17.99 12.90 -22.54
CA GLY A 6 -16.91 13.77 -22.07
C GLY A 6 -15.58 13.04 -21.87
N ILE A 7 -15.28 11.99 -22.65
CA ILE A 7 -14.03 11.22 -22.51
C ILE A 7 -12.79 12.12 -22.58
N ARG A 8 -11.79 11.86 -21.73
CA ARG A 8 -10.52 12.59 -21.67
C ARG A 8 -9.35 11.62 -21.50
N LEU A 9 -8.18 12.05 -21.95
CA LEU A 9 -6.92 11.38 -21.64
C LEU A 9 -6.53 11.66 -20.19
N PHE A 10 -5.93 10.68 -19.53
CA PHE A 10 -5.32 10.84 -18.21
C PHE A 10 -3.91 10.24 -18.21
N GLY A 11 -3.04 10.76 -17.35
CA GLY A 11 -1.63 10.37 -17.28
C GLY A 11 -1.30 9.48 -16.09
N LEU A 12 -0.05 9.03 -16.04
CA LEU A 12 0.46 8.14 -15.00
C LEU A 12 0.38 8.73 -13.58
N ARG A 13 0.45 10.05 -13.41
CA ARG A 13 0.28 10.69 -12.09
C ARG A 13 -1.15 10.54 -11.56
N ALA A 14 -2.15 10.71 -12.43
CA ALA A 14 -3.53 10.46 -12.07
C ALA A 14 -3.76 8.96 -11.79
N LEU A 15 -3.14 8.06 -12.58
CA LEU A 15 -3.19 6.63 -12.29
C LEU A 15 -2.58 6.27 -10.93
N ASN A 16 -1.46 6.88 -10.55
CA ASN A 16 -0.85 6.69 -9.23
C ASN A 16 -1.76 7.17 -8.09
N ALA A 17 -2.41 8.32 -8.25
CA ALA A 17 -3.37 8.80 -7.25
C ALA A 17 -4.55 7.82 -7.09
N LEU A 18 -5.16 7.39 -8.20
CA LEU A 18 -6.30 6.48 -8.21
C LEU A 18 -5.98 5.10 -7.61
N ARG A 19 -4.80 4.54 -7.90
CA ARG A 19 -4.42 3.22 -7.38
C ARG A 19 -4.11 3.26 -5.88
N LEU A 20 -3.56 4.38 -5.38
CA LEU A 20 -3.31 4.57 -3.94
C LEU A 20 -4.63 4.57 -3.17
N GLU A 21 -5.67 5.24 -3.68
CA GLU A 21 -7.00 5.24 -3.08
C GLU A 21 -7.67 3.85 -3.04
N LYS A 22 -7.22 2.93 -3.89
CA LYS A 22 -7.65 1.53 -3.90
C LYS A 22 -6.76 0.60 -3.05
N ASN A 23 -5.70 1.11 -2.42
CA ASN A 23 -4.63 0.32 -1.77
C ASN A 23 -3.97 -0.69 -2.71
N TYR A 24 -3.92 -0.39 -4.01
CA TYR A 24 -3.27 -1.27 -4.98
C TYR A 24 -1.77 -0.98 -5.01
N GLY A 25 -0.97 -2.00 -4.75
CA GLY A 25 0.48 -1.92 -4.92
C GLY A 25 0.89 -1.99 -6.38
N SER A 26 2.11 -1.57 -6.68
CA SER A 26 2.72 -1.69 -8.00
C SER A 26 3.89 -2.67 -7.98
N TRP A 27 4.12 -3.34 -9.11
CA TRP A 27 5.36 -4.08 -9.33
C TRP A 27 6.55 -3.13 -9.35
N ALA A 28 7.71 -3.61 -8.88
CA ALA A 28 8.95 -2.87 -8.65
C ALA A 28 8.93 -1.85 -7.49
N THR A 29 7.80 -1.60 -6.83
CA THR A 29 7.72 -0.83 -5.58
C THR A 29 7.26 -1.74 -4.44
N GLU A 30 5.96 -1.93 -4.31
CA GLU A 30 5.35 -2.81 -3.31
C GLU A 30 5.68 -4.27 -3.61
N TYR A 31 5.69 -4.67 -4.88
CA TYR A 31 5.96 -6.06 -5.26
C TYR A 31 7.36 -6.20 -5.83
N ARG A 32 8.25 -6.80 -5.03
CA ARG A 32 9.66 -7.07 -5.35
C ARG A 32 10.02 -8.50 -4.98
N LEU A 33 11.14 -8.99 -5.49
CA LEU A 33 11.69 -10.32 -5.15
C LEU A 33 12.08 -10.47 -3.66
N LEU A 34 11.99 -9.38 -2.89
CA LEU A 34 12.32 -9.34 -1.47
C LEU A 34 11.16 -9.77 -0.58
N TYR A 35 9.92 -9.68 -1.05
CA TYR A 35 8.73 -9.88 -0.24
C TYR A 35 7.95 -11.09 -0.73
N GLY A 36 7.48 -11.90 0.22
CA GLY A 36 6.55 -12.96 -0.12
C GLY A 36 5.11 -12.45 -0.26
N PRO A 37 4.20 -13.27 -0.82
CA PRO A 37 2.81 -12.91 -1.03
C PRO A 37 2.06 -12.59 0.27
N LEU A 38 2.41 -13.14 1.42
CA LEU A 38 1.77 -12.76 2.67
C LEU A 38 2.18 -11.34 3.08
N GLU A 39 3.48 -11.06 3.10
CA GLU A 39 3.98 -9.74 3.49
C GLU A 39 3.45 -8.64 2.56
N ALA A 40 3.32 -8.91 1.26
CA ALA A 40 2.79 -7.98 0.26
C ALA A 40 1.25 -7.87 0.24
N GLY A 41 0.52 -8.57 1.12
CA GLY A 41 -0.95 -8.57 1.12
C GLY A 41 -1.58 -9.30 -0.07
N LEU A 42 -0.81 -10.10 -0.80
CA LEU A 42 -1.23 -10.83 -2.00
C LEU A 42 -1.70 -12.26 -1.74
N SER A 43 -1.70 -12.72 -0.50
CA SER A 43 -2.16 -14.06 -0.10
C SER A 43 -3.50 -14.49 -0.73
N PRO A 44 -4.54 -13.64 -0.83
CA PRO A 44 -5.80 -14.02 -1.49
C PRO A 44 -5.66 -14.39 -2.98
N PHE A 45 -4.61 -13.92 -3.66
CA PHE A 45 -4.36 -14.18 -5.07
C PHE A 45 -3.47 -15.42 -5.30
N VAL A 46 -2.99 -16.06 -4.22
CA VAL A 46 -2.16 -17.28 -4.31
C VAL A 46 -2.99 -18.52 -4.04
N ALA A 47 -3.27 -19.28 -5.09
CA ALA A 47 -4.00 -20.54 -5.02
C ALA A 47 -3.10 -21.68 -4.50
N LEU A 48 -2.80 -21.68 -3.20
CA LEU A 48 -1.92 -22.68 -2.56
C LEU A 48 -2.46 -24.12 -2.67
N ASN A 49 -3.78 -24.28 -2.72
CA ASN A 49 -4.44 -25.58 -2.81
C ASN A 49 -4.51 -26.13 -4.25
N LYS A 50 -4.00 -25.42 -5.27
CA LYS A 50 -4.01 -25.96 -6.63
C LYS A 50 -3.06 -27.16 -6.71
N ASP A 51 -3.45 -28.20 -7.43
CA ASP A 51 -2.65 -29.43 -7.54
C ASP A 51 -1.28 -29.18 -8.18
N ALA A 52 -1.23 -28.25 -9.15
CA ALA A 52 0.00 -27.89 -9.83
C ALA A 52 1.10 -27.45 -8.85
N ASP A 53 2.31 -27.97 -9.08
CA ASP A 53 3.53 -27.51 -8.42
C ASP A 53 4.10 -26.32 -9.18
N PHE A 54 3.76 -25.12 -8.71
CA PHE A 54 4.18 -23.87 -9.34
C PHE A 54 5.42 -23.31 -8.66
N ILE A 55 6.22 -22.56 -9.41
CA ILE A 55 7.42 -21.92 -8.89
C ILE A 55 7.08 -21.09 -7.66
N GLY A 56 7.72 -21.41 -6.52
CA GLY A 56 7.54 -20.71 -5.25
C GLY A 56 6.39 -21.24 -4.37
N LYS A 57 5.70 -22.32 -4.73
CA LYS A 57 4.60 -22.91 -3.93
C LYS A 57 5.01 -23.22 -2.50
N ASP A 58 6.06 -24.00 -2.31
CA ASP A 58 6.53 -24.41 -0.97
C ASP A 58 6.96 -23.21 -0.13
N ALA A 59 7.65 -22.24 -0.73
CA ALA A 59 8.04 -21.00 -0.05
C ALA A 59 6.83 -20.17 0.39
N ALA A 60 5.80 -20.07 -0.45
CA ALA A 60 4.56 -19.36 -0.10
C ALA A 60 3.75 -20.10 0.99
N ILE A 61 3.76 -21.44 0.99
CA ILE A 61 3.18 -22.25 2.08
C ILE A 61 3.92 -21.97 3.39
N GLN A 62 5.26 -22.00 3.35
CA GLN A 62 6.10 -21.74 4.51
C GLN A 62 5.89 -20.32 5.06
N GLU A 63 5.90 -19.30 4.20
CA GLU A 63 5.67 -17.91 4.60
C GLU A 63 4.28 -17.75 5.27
N LYS A 64 3.25 -18.39 4.70
CA LYS A 64 1.91 -18.37 5.29
C LYS A 64 1.85 -19.05 6.66
N SER A 65 2.64 -20.11 6.86
CA SER A 65 2.74 -20.82 8.15
C SER A 65 3.49 -20.00 9.20
N ASP A 66 4.64 -19.43 8.85
CA ASP A 66 5.51 -18.71 9.79
C ASP A 66 5.07 -17.24 10.00
N GLY A 67 4.21 -16.75 9.10
CA GLY A 67 3.62 -15.42 9.15
C GLY A 67 4.53 -14.31 8.62
N GLY A 68 5.63 -14.62 7.93
CA GLY A 68 6.62 -13.62 7.47
C GLY A 68 7.23 -12.80 8.60
N ILE A 69 7.84 -11.66 8.29
CA ILE A 69 8.36 -10.67 9.27
C ILE A 69 7.85 -9.24 8.98
N LEU A 70 7.37 -8.96 7.76
CA LEU A 70 6.86 -7.64 7.37
C LEU A 70 5.36 -7.64 7.02
N ARG A 71 4.76 -6.45 6.96
CA ARG A 71 3.47 -6.22 6.32
C ARG A 71 3.52 -4.96 5.48
N LEU A 72 2.97 -5.04 4.28
CA LEU A 72 2.66 -3.86 3.47
C LEU A 72 1.41 -3.18 4.07
N CYS A 73 1.60 -1.96 4.55
CA CYS A 73 0.55 -1.12 5.12
C CYS A 73 0.34 0.12 4.27
N THR A 74 -0.86 0.70 4.36
CA THR A 74 -1.19 2.00 3.77
C THR A 74 -1.49 2.98 4.88
N PHE A 75 -1.06 4.22 4.73
CA PHE A 75 -1.22 5.28 5.72
C PHE A 75 -1.76 6.54 5.06
N VAL A 76 -2.67 7.21 5.75
CA VAL A 76 -3.01 8.61 5.47
C VAL A 76 -2.07 9.48 6.29
N VAL A 77 -1.36 10.39 5.64
CA VAL A 77 -0.37 11.28 6.27
C VAL A 77 -0.95 12.69 6.35
N GLU A 78 -0.85 13.32 7.51
CA GLU A 78 -1.20 14.73 7.73
C GLU A 78 -0.14 15.68 7.15
N ALA A 79 0.19 15.49 5.88
CA ALA A 79 1.16 16.30 5.15
C ALA A 79 0.70 17.76 5.03
N LYS A 80 1.67 18.69 4.96
CA LYS A 80 1.40 20.13 4.92
C LYS A 80 1.47 20.71 3.52
N ASP A 81 2.67 20.77 2.95
CA ASP A 81 2.96 21.42 1.66
C ASP A 81 3.82 20.55 0.72
N ALA A 82 4.18 19.35 1.16
CA ALA A 82 4.85 18.32 0.38
C ALA A 82 4.25 16.95 0.68
N ASP A 83 3.88 16.22 -0.36
CA ASP A 83 3.37 14.87 -0.25
C ASP A 83 4.50 13.84 -0.15
N VAL A 84 4.17 12.72 0.47
CA VAL A 84 5.00 11.51 0.45
C VAL A 84 5.10 10.97 -0.98
N ILE A 85 6.27 10.44 -1.36
CA ILE A 85 6.56 9.95 -2.72
C ILE A 85 7.12 8.52 -2.71
N GLY A 86 8.10 8.23 -1.86
CA GLY A 86 8.82 6.96 -1.77
C GLY A 86 10.15 7.08 -1.02
N ASP A 87 10.54 5.98 -0.36
CA ASP A 87 11.74 5.82 0.47
C ASP A 87 11.77 6.66 1.77
N GLU A 88 10.70 7.39 2.09
CA GLU A 88 10.58 8.09 3.38
C GLU A 88 10.59 7.11 4.57
N PRO A 89 11.25 7.44 5.69
CA PRO A 89 11.17 6.64 6.91
C PRO A 89 9.75 6.61 7.49
N ILE A 90 9.30 5.40 7.84
CA ILE A 90 8.09 5.21 8.65
C ILE A 90 8.52 5.02 10.10
N TRP A 91 8.00 5.88 10.98
CA TRP A 91 8.28 5.89 12.40
C TRP A 91 7.11 5.30 13.19
N PHE A 92 7.43 4.60 14.28
CA PHE A 92 6.47 4.26 15.33
C PHE A 92 7.01 4.74 16.67
N GLY A 93 6.31 5.70 17.28
CA GLY A 93 6.83 6.44 18.43
C GLY A 93 8.12 7.18 18.07
N ASN A 94 9.25 6.74 18.67
CA ASN A 94 10.55 7.40 18.53
C ASN A 94 11.56 6.63 17.66
N GLU A 95 11.16 5.53 17.04
CA GLU A 95 12.04 4.67 16.26
C GLU A 95 11.56 4.51 14.81
N VAL A 96 12.49 4.41 13.87
CA VAL A 96 12.17 4.00 12.49
C VAL A 96 11.82 2.52 12.51
N LYS A 97 10.64 2.18 12.00
CA LYS A 97 10.10 0.81 11.96
C LYS A 97 9.68 0.37 10.56
N GLY A 98 9.96 1.18 9.55
CA GLY A 98 9.63 0.87 8.17
C GLY A 98 10.12 1.91 7.20
N TRP A 99 9.72 1.74 5.94
CA TRP A 99 9.99 2.66 4.85
C TRP A 99 8.80 2.71 3.91
N VAL A 100 8.57 3.86 3.32
CA VAL A 100 7.59 4.06 2.26
C VAL A 100 8.13 3.45 0.97
N THR A 101 7.31 2.70 0.26
CA THR A 101 7.62 2.19 -1.07
C THR A 101 6.99 3.03 -2.17
N SER A 102 5.82 3.61 -1.90
CA SER A 102 5.14 4.54 -2.80
C SER A 102 4.34 5.57 -2.02
N GLY A 103 4.19 6.75 -2.60
CA GLY A 103 3.36 7.80 -2.06
C GLY A 103 2.69 8.67 -3.12
N GLY A 104 1.78 9.53 -2.67
CA GLY A 104 1.27 10.64 -3.45
C GLY A 104 -0.03 11.21 -2.89
N PHE A 105 -0.49 12.30 -3.50
CA PHE A 105 -1.76 12.91 -3.16
C PHE A 105 -2.94 12.17 -3.82
N ALA A 106 -3.84 11.65 -2.98
CA ALA A 106 -5.10 11.04 -3.36
C ALA A 106 -6.13 12.15 -3.65
N HIS A 107 -6.28 12.51 -4.92
CA HIS A 107 -7.05 13.69 -5.32
C HIS A 107 -8.56 13.61 -5.01
N ASN A 108 -9.17 12.43 -5.01
CA ASN A 108 -10.59 12.30 -4.71
C ASN A 108 -10.84 12.37 -3.18
N SER A 109 -9.94 11.79 -2.39
CA SER A 109 -10.02 11.82 -0.92
C SER A 109 -9.42 13.06 -0.27
N GLY A 110 -8.59 13.83 -0.99
CA GLY A 110 -7.99 15.08 -0.53
C GLY A 110 -6.89 14.89 0.51
N VAL A 111 -6.16 13.78 0.47
CA VAL A 111 -5.14 13.44 1.48
C VAL A 111 -3.85 12.91 0.87
N SER A 112 -2.74 13.02 1.61
CA SER A 112 -1.48 12.37 1.24
C SER A 112 -1.50 10.91 1.69
N VAL A 113 -1.17 9.99 0.79
CA VAL A 113 -1.21 8.54 1.03
C VAL A 113 0.17 7.95 0.86
N ALA A 114 0.62 7.19 1.86
CA ALA A 114 1.85 6.41 1.84
C ALA A 114 1.53 4.92 1.86
N MET A 115 2.17 4.13 1.01
CA MET A 115 2.25 2.68 1.13
C MET A 115 3.68 2.31 1.53
N GLY A 116 3.84 1.35 2.44
CA GLY A 116 5.17 0.96 2.87
C GLY A 116 5.17 -0.27 3.76
N TYR A 117 6.36 -0.81 4.00
CA TYR A 117 6.54 -2.01 4.81
C TYR A 117 6.91 -1.67 6.24
N VAL A 118 6.27 -2.36 7.18
CA VAL A 118 6.56 -2.29 8.62
C VAL A 118 6.67 -3.70 9.20
N SER A 119 7.26 -3.82 10.41
CA SER A 119 7.33 -5.08 11.15
C SER A 119 5.93 -5.65 11.43
N LYS A 120 5.72 -6.96 11.23
CA LYS A 120 4.41 -7.61 11.45
C LYS A 120 3.87 -7.44 12.87
N GLU A 121 4.77 -7.31 13.85
CA GLU A 121 4.47 -7.22 15.28
C GLU A 121 3.71 -5.95 15.65
N ILE A 122 3.84 -4.91 14.82
CA ILE A 122 3.20 -3.60 15.05
C ILE A 122 2.26 -3.22 13.90
N ALA A 123 2.15 -4.03 12.85
CA ALA A 123 1.44 -3.67 11.62
C ALA A 123 -0.06 -3.35 11.81
N ASP A 124 -0.67 -3.90 12.87
CA ASP A 124 -2.09 -3.70 13.22
C ASP A 124 -2.31 -2.59 14.27
N GLU A 125 -1.24 -1.93 14.72
CA GLU A 125 -1.34 -0.82 15.67
C GLU A 125 -2.05 0.37 15.03
N LYS A 126 -3.04 0.94 15.73
CA LYS A 126 -3.91 1.96 15.16
C LYS A 126 -3.34 3.37 15.22
N GLN A 127 -2.38 3.61 16.11
CA GLN A 127 -1.88 4.94 16.46
C GLN A 127 -0.39 4.90 16.75
N GLY A 128 0.26 6.06 16.75
CA GLY A 128 1.70 6.19 17.03
C GLY A 128 2.58 6.21 15.78
N TRP A 129 1.98 6.25 14.59
CA TRP A 129 2.68 6.30 13.32
C TRP A 129 3.02 7.73 12.90
N PHE A 130 4.20 7.87 12.30
CA PHE A 130 4.60 9.09 11.62
C PHE A 130 5.33 8.74 10.32
N VAL A 131 5.23 9.63 9.33
CA VAL A 131 6.06 9.57 8.12
C VAL A 131 6.94 10.82 8.09
N GLU A 132 8.22 10.63 7.84
CA GLU A 132 9.16 11.75 7.74
C GLU A 132 9.20 12.29 6.31
N ILE A 133 8.81 13.55 6.12
CA ILE A 133 8.83 14.23 4.83
C ILE A 133 9.80 15.40 4.96
N LEU A 134 10.86 15.39 4.14
CA LEU A 134 11.87 16.45 4.11
C LEU A 134 12.48 16.80 5.48
N GLY A 135 12.65 15.80 6.35
CA GLY A 135 13.25 15.95 7.68
C GLY A 135 12.27 16.33 8.81
N GLU A 136 10.98 16.48 8.50
CA GLU A 136 9.92 16.72 9.49
C GLU A 136 9.01 15.50 9.62
N ARG A 137 8.60 15.17 10.85
CA ARG A 137 7.69 14.03 11.11
C ARG A 137 6.25 14.48 11.11
N TYR A 138 5.45 13.87 10.25
CA TYR A 138 4.02 14.11 10.12
C TYR A 138 3.23 12.95 10.70
N PRO A 139 2.19 13.20 11.52
CA PRO A 139 1.29 12.15 11.98
C PRO A 139 0.73 11.34 10.81
N ALA A 140 0.67 10.03 10.99
CA ALA A 140 0.12 9.11 10.02
C ALA A 140 -0.93 8.22 10.69
N THR A 141 -1.99 7.90 9.96
CA THR A 141 -3.04 6.99 10.42
C THR A 141 -3.05 5.76 9.53
N LEU A 142 -3.01 4.57 10.16
CA LEU A 142 -3.11 3.30 9.45
C LEU A 142 -4.47 3.22 8.74
N GLN A 143 -4.41 2.94 7.44
CA GLN A 143 -5.57 2.84 6.57
C GLN A 143 -5.86 1.37 6.26
N THR A 144 -6.86 0.80 6.94
CA THR A 144 -7.19 -0.63 6.85
C THR A 144 -8.10 -0.99 5.67
N GLU A 145 -8.83 -0.01 5.14
CA GLU A 145 -9.73 -0.18 3.99
C GLU A 145 -9.37 0.84 2.89
N PRO A 146 -9.63 0.56 1.61
CA PRO A 146 -9.44 1.54 0.54
C PRO A 146 -10.20 2.85 0.79
N LEU A 147 -9.59 3.99 0.49
CA LEU A 147 -10.25 5.31 0.61
C LEU A 147 -11.41 5.47 -0.38
N PHE A 148 -11.31 4.80 -1.54
CA PHE A 148 -12.33 4.84 -2.58
C PHE A 148 -12.95 3.46 -2.81
N ASP A 149 -14.28 3.39 -2.74
CA ASP A 149 -15.06 2.19 -3.01
C ASP A 149 -14.52 0.95 -2.23
N PRO A 150 -14.45 1.01 -0.89
CA PRO A 150 -13.84 -0.05 -0.07
C PRO A 150 -14.55 -1.40 -0.24
N LYS A 151 -15.86 -1.37 -0.50
CA LYS A 151 -16.66 -2.56 -0.76
C LYS A 151 -16.56 -3.07 -2.19
N GLY A 152 -16.00 -2.30 -3.13
CA GLY A 152 -15.90 -2.69 -4.54
C GLY A 152 -17.25 -2.70 -5.27
N GLU A 153 -18.24 -1.95 -4.80
CA GLU A 153 -19.60 -1.93 -5.35
C GLU A 153 -19.59 -1.31 -6.76
N ILE A 154 -18.86 -0.21 -6.95
CA ILE A 154 -18.75 0.47 -8.25
C ILE A 154 -18.06 -0.43 -9.29
N MET A 155 -17.04 -1.20 -8.87
CA MET A 155 -16.30 -2.09 -9.77
C MET A 155 -17.09 -3.35 -10.15
N ARG A 156 -18.00 -3.83 -9.30
CA ARG A 156 -18.71 -5.10 -9.50
C ARG A 156 -20.06 -4.94 -10.19
N GLY A 157 -20.65 -3.76 -10.14
CA GLY A 157 -22.00 -3.48 -10.67
C GLY A 157 -23.09 -3.81 -9.67
#